data_AF-A0A3A4KX76-F1
#
_entry.id   AF-A0A3A4KX76-F1
#
_cell.length_a   1.000
_cell.length_b   1.000
_cell.length_c   1.000
_cell.angle_alpha   90.00
_cell.angle_beta   90.00
_cell.angle_gamma   90.00
#
_symmetry.space_group_name_H-M   'P 1'
#
loop_
_entity.id
_entity.type
_entity.pdbx_description
1 polymer ?
#
loop_
_entity_poly.entity_id
_entity_poly.type
_entity_poly.pdbx_seq_one_letter_code
_entity_poly.pdbx_strand_id
1 'polypeptide(L)'
;MWRQHQLLRTHALVPLADDFDTHTDHLRRFRTMMCTFDAAPAAFRADLDRRGLSGRVLIATFSEFGRRVPDNGSGGLDHGAAGTALLTGPVHPGRHAELPALHRLDRDDNLRATVAMTEFYATLAESWFTVPADPVLPGRPKPVPGIIADP
;
A
#
# COMPACT_ATOMS: atom_id res chain seq x y z
N MET A 1 22.59 -25.56 -22.45
CA MET A 1 21.17 -25.31 -22.09
C MET A 1 21.14 -24.99 -20.61
N TRP A 2 21.21 -23.70 -20.25
CA TRP A 2 21.42 -23.25 -18.88
C TRP A 2 20.09 -23.17 -18.12
N ARG A 3 20.07 -23.76 -16.92
CA ARG A 3 18.93 -23.80 -16.01
C ARG A 3 18.63 -22.40 -15.47
N GLN A 4 17.36 -22.03 -15.45
CA GLN A 4 16.85 -20.88 -14.71
C GLN A 4 17.14 -21.07 -13.21
N HIS A 5 17.94 -20.18 -12.64
CA HIS A 5 17.99 -19.99 -11.19
C HIS A 5 16.72 -19.25 -10.78
N GLN A 6 15.70 -19.96 -10.28
CA GLN A 6 14.61 -19.31 -9.57
C GLN A 6 15.18 -18.71 -8.28
N LEU A 7 15.32 -17.39 -8.25
CA LEU A 7 15.66 -16.65 -7.03
C LEU A 7 14.52 -16.86 -6.03
N LEU A 8 14.83 -17.45 -4.87
CA LEU A 8 13.90 -17.49 -3.74
C LEU A 8 13.56 -16.05 -3.32
N ARG A 9 12.31 -15.64 -3.52
CA ARG A 9 11.77 -14.36 -3.04
C ARG A 9 11.08 -14.62 -1.70
N THR A 10 11.67 -14.13 -0.62
CA THR A 10 11.07 -14.17 0.73
C THR A 10 10.13 -12.98 0.90
N HIS A 11 8.97 -13.21 1.52
CA HIS A 11 8.05 -12.16 1.93
C HIS A 11 7.79 -12.29 3.43
N ALA A 12 7.56 -11.16 4.09
CA ALA A 12 7.15 -11.09 5.49
C ALA A 12 6.01 -10.07 5.60
N LEU A 13 4.96 -10.44 6.34
CA LEU A 13 3.90 -9.51 6.73
C LEU A 13 4.18 -9.07 8.16
N VAL A 14 4.30 -7.77 8.37
CA VAL A 14 4.51 -7.18 9.70
C VAL A 14 3.27 -6.37 10.04
N PRO A 15 2.39 -6.84 10.94
CA PRO A 15 1.27 -6.04 11.40
C PRO A 15 1.79 -4.86 12.22
N LEU A 16 1.20 -3.69 12.02
CA LEU A 16 1.42 -2.56 12.92
C LEU A 16 0.60 -2.81 14.18
N ALA A 17 1.24 -2.73 15.35
CA ALA A 17 0.61 -3.04 16.63
C ALA A 17 -0.35 -1.93 17.13
N ASP A 18 -0.37 -0.78 16.48
CA ASP A 18 -1.19 0.37 16.86
C ASP A 18 -2.62 0.26 16.34
N ASP A 19 -3.58 0.79 17.11
CA ASP A 19 -5.00 0.85 16.77
C ASP A 19 -5.31 1.97 15.79
N PHE A 20 -4.97 1.74 14.51
CA PHE A 20 -5.35 2.61 13.40
C PHE A 20 -6.88 2.64 13.18
N ASP A 21 -7.66 1.81 13.89
CA ASP A 21 -9.12 1.76 13.80
C ASP A 21 -9.86 2.86 14.60
N THR A 22 -9.61 4.12 14.26
CA THR A 22 -10.03 5.26 15.07
C THR A 22 -11.44 5.76 14.78
N HIS A 23 -12.43 5.18 15.46
CA HIS A 23 -13.83 5.62 15.46
C HIS A 23 -14.11 6.83 16.36
N THR A 24 -13.12 7.30 17.12
CA THR A 24 -13.19 8.51 17.98
C THR A 24 -11.86 9.26 17.91
N ASP A 25 -11.90 10.59 18.05
CA ASP A 25 -10.71 11.46 18.12
C ASP A 25 -9.65 11.16 17.03
N HIS A 26 -10.12 10.96 15.79
CA HIS A 26 -9.31 10.48 14.67
C HIS A 26 -8.12 11.40 14.39
N LEU A 27 -8.34 12.72 14.31
CA LEU A 27 -7.29 13.68 13.96
C LEU A 27 -6.08 13.61 14.90
N ARG A 28 -6.30 13.56 16.22
CA ARG A 28 -5.20 13.51 17.18
C ARG A 28 -4.56 12.12 17.20
N ARG A 29 -5.37 11.06 17.28
CA ARG A 29 -4.86 9.69 17.37
C ARG A 29 -4.08 9.30 16.12
N PHE A 30 -4.67 9.51 14.94
CA PHE A 30 -4.07 9.18 13.66
C PHE A 30 -2.74 9.92 13.46
N ARG A 31 -2.67 11.22 13.81
CA ARG A 31 -1.41 11.97 13.76
C ARG A 31 -0.30 11.32 14.59
N THR A 32 -0.60 10.98 15.85
CA THR A 32 0.39 10.34 16.74
C THR A 32 0.85 9.00 16.19
N MET A 33 -0.07 8.16 15.72
CA MET A 33 0.26 6.85 15.16
C MET A 33 1.06 6.96 13.86
N MET A 34 0.76 7.95 13.00
CA MET A 34 1.56 8.20 11.81
C MET A 34 2.99 8.66 12.13
N CYS A 35 3.19 9.43 13.20
CA CYS A 35 4.53 9.77 13.68
C CYS A 35 5.31 8.54 14.16
N THR A 36 4.66 7.63 14.88
CA THR A 36 5.26 6.36 15.29
C THR A 36 5.58 5.48 14.09
N PHE A 37 4.62 5.38 13.15
CA PHE A 37 4.77 4.61 11.93
C PHE A 37 5.96 5.11 11.11
N ASP A 38 6.09 6.41 10.85
CA ASP A 38 7.13 6.99 9.99
C ASP A 38 8.55 6.54 10.36
N ALA A 39 8.85 6.42 11.67
CA ALA A 39 10.16 6.02 12.15
C ALA A 39 10.59 4.61 11.71
N ALA A 40 9.65 3.66 11.61
CA ALA A 40 9.97 2.25 11.37
C ALA A 40 10.38 1.95 9.90
N PRO A 41 9.61 2.31 8.86
CA PRO A 41 10.03 2.15 7.47
C PRO A 41 11.28 2.97 7.16
N ALA A 42 11.42 4.17 7.72
CA ALA A 42 12.59 5.02 7.52
C ALA A 42 13.86 4.35 8.06
N ALA A 43 13.84 3.85 9.29
CA ALA A 43 14.97 3.14 9.89
C ALA A 43 15.31 1.85 9.13
N PHE A 44 14.29 1.07 8.74
CA PHE A 44 14.50 -0.15 7.97
C PHE A 44 15.11 0.15 6.59
N ARG A 45 14.61 1.17 5.90
CA ARG A 45 15.15 1.60 4.61
C ARG A 45 16.61 2.05 4.72
N ALA A 46 16.94 2.86 5.72
CA ALA A 46 18.30 3.29 5.97
C ALA A 46 19.24 2.10 6.24
N ASP A 47 18.78 1.07 6.98
CA ASP A 47 19.55 -0.15 7.19
C ASP A 47 19.80 -0.93 5.89
N LEU A 48 18.79 -1.05 5.03
CA LEU A 48 18.94 -1.67 3.70
C LEU A 48 19.95 -0.92 2.83
N ASP A 49 19.93 0.42 2.85
CA ASP A 49 20.86 1.26 2.10
C ASP A 49 22.30 1.04 2.58
N ARG A 50 22.54 1.06 3.90
CA ARG A 50 23.88 0.80 4.49
C ARG A 50 24.42 -0.59 4.15
N ARG A 51 23.55 -1.58 3.95
CA ARG A 51 23.92 -2.96 3.61
C ARG A 51 23.99 -3.20 2.10
N GLY A 52 23.66 -2.21 1.26
CA GLY A 52 23.57 -2.38 -0.19
C GLY A 52 22.46 -3.34 -0.64
N LEU A 53 21.41 -3.52 0.17
CA LEU A 53 20.30 -4.46 -0.10
C LEU A 53 19.06 -3.77 -0.68
N SER A 54 19.12 -2.46 -0.83
CA SER A 54 18.01 -1.61 -1.23
C SER A 54 17.35 -1.89 -2.57
N GLY A 55 18.09 -2.49 -3.52
CA GLY A 55 17.52 -2.94 -4.80
C GLY A 55 16.81 -4.29 -4.72
N ARG A 56 16.90 -4.98 -3.57
CA ARG A 56 16.38 -6.35 -3.38
C ARG A 56 15.16 -6.42 -2.47
N VAL A 57 14.73 -5.29 -1.91
CA VAL A 57 13.61 -5.24 -0.96
C VAL A 57 12.64 -4.15 -1.39
N LEU A 58 11.39 -4.58 -1.61
CA LEU A 58 10.23 -3.72 -1.78
C LEU A 58 9.45 -3.72 -0.46
N ILE A 59 9.15 -2.53 0.06
CA ILE A 59 8.29 -2.35 1.22
C ILE A 59 6.96 -1.83 0.71
N ALA A 60 5.89 -2.57 1.00
CA ALA A 60 4.52 -2.18 0.69
C ALA A 60 3.74 -1.91 1.97
N THR A 61 3.18 -0.72 2.08
CA THR A 61 2.31 -0.31 3.18
C THR A 61 0.95 0.05 2.62
N PHE A 62 -0.10 -0.60 3.11
CA PHE A 62 -1.47 -0.32 2.76
C PHE A 62 -2.38 -0.68 3.94
N SER A 63 -3.65 -0.31 3.86
CA SER A 63 -4.68 -0.65 4.83
C SER A 63 -5.77 -1.49 4.17
N GLU A 64 -6.41 -2.36 4.93
CA GLU A 64 -7.55 -3.17 4.46
C GLU A 64 -8.81 -2.32 4.22
N PHE A 65 -8.89 -1.15 4.84
CA PHE A 65 -9.96 -0.18 4.69
C PHE A 65 -9.44 1.26 4.69
N GLY A 66 -10.25 2.16 4.13
CA GLY A 66 -10.06 3.60 4.19
C GLY A 66 -10.88 4.25 5.30
N ARG A 67 -11.04 5.58 5.20
CA ARG A 67 -11.95 6.36 6.04
C ARG A 67 -12.96 7.11 5.19
N ARG A 68 -14.20 7.20 5.69
CA ARG A 68 -15.18 8.12 5.09
C ARG A 68 -14.72 9.56 5.27
N VAL A 69 -15.13 10.42 4.35
CA VAL A 69 -14.79 11.84 4.41
C VAL A 69 -15.52 12.56 5.55
N PRO A 70 -16.82 12.32 5.79
CA PRO A 70 -17.53 12.93 6.91
C PRO A 70 -17.11 12.36 8.28
N ASP A 71 -17.11 13.23 9.30
CA ASP A 71 -17.01 12.82 10.72
C ASP A 71 -18.27 12.08 11.16
N ASN A 72 -18.12 11.11 12.07
CA ASN A 72 -19.21 10.28 12.56
C ASN A 72 -19.95 10.86 13.79
N GLY A 73 -19.70 12.12 14.14
CA GLY A 73 -20.30 12.84 15.27
C GLY A 73 -19.55 12.68 16.59
N SER A 74 -18.49 11.86 16.63
CA SER A 74 -17.67 11.63 17.82
C SER A 74 -16.25 12.21 17.72
N GLY A 75 -15.97 13.00 16.67
CA GLY A 75 -14.61 13.41 16.33
C GLY A 75 -13.79 12.29 15.68
N GLY A 76 -14.44 11.20 15.26
CA GLY A 76 -13.85 10.04 14.61
C GLY A 76 -14.40 9.80 13.20
N LEU A 77 -13.83 8.83 12.50
CA LEU A 77 -14.21 8.51 11.11
C LEU A 77 -14.63 7.04 10.98
N ASP A 78 -15.76 6.81 10.30
CA ASP A 78 -16.21 5.47 9.94
C ASP A 78 -15.32 4.82 8.87
N HIS A 79 -15.43 3.50 8.73
CA HIS A 79 -14.74 2.73 7.69
C HIS A 79 -15.15 3.19 6.29
N GLY A 80 -14.13 3.40 5.45
CA GLY A 80 -14.26 3.80 4.06
C GLY A 80 -13.80 2.72 3.07
N ALA A 81 -14.31 2.79 1.84
CA ALA A 81 -13.99 1.82 0.79
C ALA A 81 -12.68 2.08 0.02
N ALA A 82 -11.98 3.20 0.25
CA ALA A 82 -10.73 3.52 -0.43
C ALA A 82 -9.72 4.24 0.47
N GLY A 83 -8.45 3.89 0.32
CA GLY A 83 -7.32 4.45 1.06
C GLY A 83 -6.13 4.76 0.15
N THR A 84 -4.94 4.87 0.74
CA THR A 84 -3.68 5.07 0.02
C THR A 84 -2.72 3.91 0.30
N ALA A 85 -2.07 3.41 -0.75
CA ALA A 85 -0.95 2.50 -0.63
C ALA A 85 0.37 3.25 -0.89
N LEU A 86 1.40 2.92 -0.12
CA LEU A 86 2.76 3.43 -0.25
C LEU A 86 3.72 2.29 -0.60
N LEU A 87 4.54 2.50 -1.62
CA LEU A 87 5.61 1.59 -2.00
C LEU A 87 6.95 2.30 -1.88
N THR A 88 7.93 1.65 -1.28
CA THR A 88 9.32 2.14 -1.19
C THR A 88 10.30 1.02 -1.52
N GLY A 89 11.44 1.37 -2.12
CA GLY A 89 12.41 0.41 -2.64
C GLY A 89 12.79 0.70 -4.09
N PRO A 90 13.01 -0.32 -4.94
CA PRO A 90 13.26 -0.15 -6.36
C PRO A 90 11.97 0.21 -7.11
N VAL A 91 11.49 1.44 -6.90
CA VAL A 91 10.27 1.98 -7.48
C VAL A 91 10.59 3.22 -8.31
N HIS A 92 9.74 3.52 -9.30
CA HIS A 92 9.75 4.84 -9.92
C HIS A 92 9.07 5.83 -8.97
N PRO A 93 9.77 6.88 -8.51
CA PRO A 93 9.22 7.79 -7.51
C PRO A 93 8.08 8.62 -8.11
N GLY A 94 7.04 8.83 -7.32
CA GLY A 94 5.93 9.70 -7.69
C GLY A 94 4.58 9.13 -7.30
N ARG A 95 3.54 9.82 -7.75
CA ARG A 95 2.15 9.39 -7.58
C ARG A 95 1.71 8.63 -8.83
N HIS A 96 1.25 7.40 -8.64
CA HIS A 96 0.84 6.49 -9.72
C HIS A 96 -0.67 6.32 -9.85
N ALA A 97 -1.44 7.17 -9.17
CA ALA A 97 -2.89 7.19 -9.18
C ALA A 97 -3.42 8.63 -9.14
N GLU A 98 -4.69 8.80 -9.48
CA GLU A 98 -5.35 10.10 -9.32
C GLU A 98 -5.57 10.43 -7.84
N LEU A 99 -5.49 11.71 -7.46
CA LEU A 99 -5.91 12.13 -6.12
C LEU A 99 -7.44 12.05 -6.05
N PRO A 100 -8.01 11.41 -5.02
CA PRO A 100 -9.44 11.31 -4.90
C PRO A 100 -10.04 12.69 -4.58
N ALA A 101 -11.17 13.01 -5.20
CA ALA A 101 -11.89 14.25 -4.92
C ALA A 101 -12.76 14.10 -3.66
N LEU A 102 -12.48 14.89 -2.61
CA LEU A 102 -13.20 14.83 -1.33
C LEU A 102 -14.67 15.25 -1.40
N HIS A 103 -15.12 15.78 -2.54
CA HIS A 103 -16.51 16.18 -2.79
C HIS A 103 -17.24 15.27 -3.79
N ARG A 104 -16.57 14.22 -4.29
CA ARG A 104 -17.14 13.28 -5.28
C ARG A 104 -17.15 11.86 -4.71
N LEU A 105 -18.01 11.67 -3.71
CA LEU A 105 -18.14 10.42 -2.99
C LEU A 105 -19.07 9.42 -3.72
N ASP A 106 -19.07 8.18 -3.29
CA ASP A 106 -20.14 7.24 -3.64
C ASP A 106 -21.41 7.50 -2.80
N ARG A 107 -22.41 6.63 -2.92
CA ARG A 107 -23.69 6.78 -2.20
C ARG A 107 -23.58 6.56 -0.68
N ASP A 108 -22.47 5.98 -0.23
CA ASP A 108 -22.20 5.56 1.14
C ASP A 108 -21.10 6.45 1.75
N ASP A 109 -20.88 7.64 1.17
CA ASP A 109 -19.88 8.66 1.55
C ASP A 109 -18.41 8.19 1.50
N ASN A 110 -18.12 7.14 0.72
CA ASN A 110 -16.75 6.70 0.51
C ASN A 110 -16.05 7.52 -0.57
N LEU A 111 -14.74 7.67 -0.41
CA LEU A 111 -13.87 7.97 -1.54
C LEU A 111 -14.00 6.87 -2.59
N ARG A 112 -14.06 7.27 -3.86
CA ARG A 112 -14.04 6.35 -4.99
C ARG A 112 -12.61 5.91 -5.25
N ALA A 113 -12.34 4.60 -5.24
CA ALA A 113 -11.03 4.07 -5.57
C ALA A 113 -10.68 4.40 -7.03
N THR A 114 -9.48 4.91 -7.25
CA THR A 114 -8.91 5.19 -8.57
C THR A 114 -8.05 4.04 -9.10
N VAL A 115 -7.68 3.13 -8.20
CA VAL A 115 -6.97 1.87 -8.46
C VAL A 115 -7.64 0.82 -7.59
N ALA A 116 -8.04 -0.31 -8.18
CA ALA A 116 -8.63 -1.41 -7.43
C ALA A 116 -7.56 -2.16 -6.62
N MET A 117 -7.95 -2.71 -5.47
CA MET A 117 -7.04 -3.51 -4.64
C MET A 117 -6.47 -4.73 -5.40
N THR A 118 -7.26 -5.30 -6.31
CA THR A 118 -6.81 -6.39 -7.19
C THR A 118 -5.75 -5.93 -8.20
N GLU A 119 -5.79 -4.70 -8.71
CA GLU A 119 -4.75 -4.13 -9.58
C GLU A 119 -3.47 -3.85 -8.79
N PHE A 120 -3.59 -3.38 -7.54
CA PHE A 120 -2.45 -3.24 -6.63
C PHE A 120 -1.77 -4.59 -6.37
N TYR A 121 -2.53 -5.63 -6.01
CA TYR A 121 -1.96 -6.97 -5.82
C TYR A 121 -1.41 -7.57 -7.12
N ALA A 122 -2.03 -7.32 -8.27
CA ALA A 122 -1.50 -7.74 -9.57
C ALA A 122 -0.14 -7.09 -9.85
N THR A 123 0.02 -5.81 -9.49
CA THR A 123 1.30 -5.09 -9.59
C THR A 123 2.39 -5.77 -8.75
N LEU A 124 2.08 -6.13 -7.51
CA LEU A 124 3.04 -6.87 -6.69
C LEU A 124 3.33 -8.26 -7.25
N ALA A 125 2.30 -9.01 -7.67
CA ALA A 125 2.45 -10.36 -8.18
C ALA A 125 3.34 -10.40 -9.43
N GLU A 126 3.03 -9.58 -10.44
CA GLU A 126 3.68 -9.65 -11.74
C GLU A 126 4.99 -8.87 -11.77
N SER A 127 5.00 -7.63 -11.27
CA SER A 127 6.17 -6.76 -11.37
C SER A 127 7.20 -7.04 -10.27
N TRP A 128 6.77 -7.38 -9.04
CA TRP A 128 7.71 -7.79 -8.00
C TRP A 128 7.93 -9.29 -8.03
N PHE A 129 6.93 -10.14 -7.83
CA PHE A 129 7.17 -11.57 -7.66
C PHE A 129 7.41 -12.35 -8.96
N THR A 130 7.13 -11.75 -10.12
CA THR A 130 7.20 -12.42 -11.43
C THR A 130 6.28 -13.64 -11.49
N VAL A 131 5.11 -13.54 -10.84
CA VAL A 131 4.07 -14.56 -10.81
C VAL A 131 2.81 -14.02 -11.50
N PRO A 132 2.18 -14.77 -12.42
CA PRO A 132 0.94 -14.33 -13.05
C PRO A 132 -0.14 -14.01 -12.01
N ALA A 133 -0.85 -12.88 -12.17
CA ALA A 133 -1.94 -12.49 -11.27
C ALA A 133 -3.23 -13.27 -11.54
N ASP A 134 -3.50 -13.57 -12.81
CA ASP A 134 -4.73 -14.24 -13.30
C ASP A 134 -5.15 -15.50 -12.51
N PRO A 135 -4.24 -16.42 -12.12
CA PRO A 135 -4.62 -17.63 -11.39
C PRO A 135 -4.94 -17.41 -9.91
N VAL A 136 -4.52 -16.29 -9.33
CA VAL A 136 -4.56 -16.05 -7.87
C VAL A 136 -5.45 -14.87 -7.47
N LEU A 137 -5.84 -14.01 -8.41
CA LEU A 137 -6.71 -12.86 -8.16
C LEU A 137 -8.00 -12.92 -8.99
N PRO A 138 -9.15 -12.55 -8.40
CA PRO A 138 -10.41 -12.51 -9.13
C PRO A 138 -10.43 -11.38 -10.16
N GLY A 139 -11.12 -11.59 -11.28
CA GLY A 139 -11.42 -10.54 -12.27
C GLY A 139 -10.30 -10.24 -13.27
N ARG A 140 -9.21 -11.02 -13.30
CA ARG A 140 -8.06 -10.83 -14.22
C ARG A 140 -7.52 -9.39 -14.21
N PRO A 141 -7.16 -8.87 -13.02
CA PRO A 141 -6.70 -7.50 -12.87
C PRO A 141 -5.40 -7.27 -13.64
N LYS A 142 -5.22 -6.07 -14.18
CA LYS A 142 -3.96 -5.68 -14.83
C LYS A 142 -3.07 -4.95 -13.82
N PRO A 143 -1.75 -5.21 -13.82
CA PRO A 143 -0.79 -4.40 -13.06
C PRO A 143 -0.90 -2.92 -13.42
N VAL A 144 -0.67 -2.05 -12.44
CA VAL A 144 -0.46 -0.63 -12.67
C VAL A 144 0.95 -0.44 -13.23
N PRO A 145 1.11 0.09 -14.46
CA PRO A 145 2.41 0.14 -15.12
C PRO A 145 3.33 1.17 -14.48
N GLY A 146 4.65 0.92 -14.56
CA GLY A 146 5.67 1.93 -14.24
C GLY A 146 5.81 2.25 -12.75
N ILE A 147 5.29 1.42 -11.84
CA ILE A 147 5.45 1.60 -10.39
C ILE A 147 6.78 1.02 -9.90
N ILE A 148 7.04 -0.24 -10.20
CA ILE A 148 8.22 -0.99 -9.74
C ILE A 148 9.25 -0.96 -10.87
N ALA A 149 10.47 -0.56 -10.56
CA ALA A 149 11.56 -0.58 -11.52
C ALA A 149 11.95 -2.02 -11.85
N ASP A 150 12.33 -2.26 -13.10
CA ASP A 150 12.80 -3.59 -13.51
C ASP A 150 13.95 -4.04 -12.60
N PRO A 151 13.86 -5.25 -12.01
CA PRO A 151 14.84 -5.76 -11.05
C PRO A 151 16.20 -6.13 -11.67
#